data_AF-A0A6N7FD02-F1
#
_entry.id   AF-A0A6N7FD02-F1
#
_cell.length_a   1.000
_cell.length_b   1.000
_cell.length_c   1.000
_cell.angle_alpha   90.00
_cell.angle_beta   90.00
_cell.angle_gamma   90.00
#
_symmetry.space_group_name_H-M   'P 1'
#
loop_
_entity.id
_entity.type
_entity.pdbx_description
1 polymer ?
#
loop_
_entity_poly.entity_id
_entity_poly.type
_entity_poly.pdbx_seq_one_letter_code
_entity_poly.pdbx_strand_id
1 'polypeptide(L)'
;MLQAVPEQRNFFDRKTALEQPLVRSRLPCTDRPGRLDVTEYPIRADSDVKHAHFSLRASLAAFGTALALLALPAALAAQQDGAKGVVEALHETLLEGMKRAEELKVSGRFTLFKPAIERRFNMRLMTAIASGKHWRTASEDERRHLVDAFTRFSTGTYAARFSSWSGESFEIVGRRPGPGSTVIVDARIRRTGGDDPVALSYVVRRFGDRWQIVDVLLDGGISELAVKRSEFSSILAGEGIDGLVKSLTARTDAVLAKGA
;
A
#
# COMPACT_ATOMS: atom_id res chain seq x y z
N MET A 1 -3.60 7.48 41.63
CA MET A 1 -2.25 7.60 41.06
C MET A 1 -2.38 7.36 39.55
N LEU A 2 -2.78 8.41 38.81
CA LEU A 2 -2.99 8.36 37.35
C LEU A 2 -1.63 8.57 36.67
N GLN A 3 -1.14 7.58 35.94
CA GLN A 3 -0.02 7.80 35.02
C GLN A 3 -0.56 8.37 33.70
N ALA A 4 -0.04 9.53 33.33
CA ALA A 4 -0.32 10.23 32.09
C ALA A 4 0.18 9.40 30.89
N VAL A 5 -0.70 9.18 29.92
CA VAL A 5 -0.38 8.60 28.62
C VAL A 5 0.40 9.65 27.81
N PRO A 6 1.58 9.36 27.25
CA PRO A 6 2.36 10.34 26.53
C PRO A 6 1.65 10.75 25.24
N GLU A 7 1.63 12.06 25.03
CA GLU A 7 1.09 12.78 23.88
C GLU A 7 1.64 12.21 22.56
N GLN A 8 0.73 11.72 21.71
CA GLN A 8 1.04 11.30 20.33
C GLN A 8 1.44 12.55 19.54
N ARG A 9 2.74 12.83 19.47
CA ARG A 9 3.29 13.93 18.68
C ARG A 9 2.89 13.78 17.21
N ASN A 10 2.24 14.81 16.67
CA ASN A 10 1.87 14.94 15.27
C ASN A 10 3.12 14.76 14.38
N PHE A 11 3.09 13.74 13.54
CA PHE A 11 4.19 13.38 12.64
C PHE A 11 4.40 14.41 11.50
N PHE A 12 3.39 15.23 11.20
CA PHE A 12 3.47 16.29 10.18
C PHE A 12 4.30 17.53 10.59
N ASP A 13 4.82 17.59 11.82
CA ASP A 13 5.55 18.74 12.37
C ASP A 13 7.06 18.46 12.55
N ARG A 14 7.68 17.71 11.62
CA ARG A 14 9.14 17.48 11.57
C ARG A 14 9.80 18.23 10.40
N LYS A 15 9.59 19.54 10.30
CA LYS A 15 10.64 20.41 9.76
C LYS A 15 11.52 20.80 10.95
N THR A 16 12.84 20.59 10.84
CA THR A 16 13.91 20.92 11.80
C THR A 16 14.43 19.75 12.66
N ALA A 17 15.20 18.85 12.02
CA ALA A 17 16.31 18.12 12.66
C ALA A 17 17.10 17.35 11.57
N LEU A 18 17.75 18.09 10.67
CA LEU A 18 18.78 17.55 9.78
C LEU A 18 20.05 18.32 10.04
N GLU A 19 20.81 17.93 11.08
CA GLU A 19 22.27 18.07 11.14
C GLU A 19 22.80 17.08 12.16
N GLN A 20 23.26 15.91 11.70
CA GLN A 20 24.31 15.17 12.39
C GLN A 20 25.36 14.73 11.36
N PRO A 21 26.66 14.99 11.61
CA PRO A 21 27.72 14.69 10.67
C PRO A 21 28.01 13.19 10.60
N LEU A 22 28.14 12.68 9.38
CA LEU A 22 28.60 11.33 9.09
C LEU A 22 30.05 11.14 9.59
N VAL A 23 30.21 10.40 10.69
CA VAL A 23 31.50 9.88 11.14
C VAL A 23 31.95 8.79 10.17
N ARG A 24 32.98 9.09 9.37
CA ARG A 24 33.67 8.13 8.50
C ARG A 24 34.48 7.15 9.35
N SER A 25 34.01 5.92 9.52
CA SER A 25 34.84 4.81 9.98
C SER A 25 35.69 4.29 8.80
N ARG A 26 37.01 4.35 8.96
CA ARG A 26 37.98 3.74 8.04
C ARG A 26 38.03 2.24 8.34
N LEU A 27 37.68 1.41 7.37
CA LEU A 27 38.03 -0.01 7.39
C LEU A 27 39.25 -0.24 6.47
N PRO A 28 40.23 -1.05 6.90
CA PRO A 28 41.43 -1.31 6.12
C PRO A 28 41.16 -2.28 4.97
N CYS A 29 41.62 -1.91 3.77
CA CYS A 29 41.76 -2.83 2.64
C CYS A 29 42.80 -3.89 2.99
N THR A 30 42.41 -5.17 2.93
CA THR A 30 43.37 -6.27 2.87
C THR A 30 43.30 -6.92 1.50
N ASP A 31 44.49 -7.05 0.93
CA ASP A 31 44.83 -7.51 -0.39
C ASP A 31 44.96 -9.04 -0.39
N ARG A 32 44.36 -9.72 -1.37
CA ARG A 32 44.68 -11.10 -1.75
C ARG A 32 44.29 -11.34 -3.22
N PRO A 33 45.25 -11.71 -4.09
CA PRO A 33 44.93 -12.16 -5.44
C PRO A 33 44.72 -13.68 -5.44
N GLY A 34 43.46 -14.10 -5.63
CA GLY A 34 43.08 -15.48 -5.92
C GLY A 34 42.71 -15.62 -7.39
N ARG A 35 43.64 -16.14 -8.18
CA ARG A 35 43.54 -16.49 -9.61
C ARG A 35 42.40 -17.48 -9.83
N LEU A 36 41.31 -17.04 -10.47
CA LEU A 36 40.32 -17.94 -11.05
C LEU A 36 40.71 -18.20 -12.50
N ASP A 37 41.10 -19.44 -12.74
CA ASP A 37 41.43 -20.01 -14.04
C ASP A 37 40.13 -20.10 -14.87
N VAL A 38 40.01 -19.23 -15.87
CA VAL A 38 38.88 -19.23 -16.79
C VAL A 38 39.19 -20.27 -17.86
N THR A 39 38.79 -21.52 -17.62
CA THR A 39 38.88 -22.56 -18.63
C THR A 39 37.85 -22.27 -19.72
N GLU A 40 38.36 -22.16 -20.95
CA GLU A 40 37.65 -21.86 -22.19
C GLU A 40 36.40 -22.75 -22.39
N TYR A 41 35.29 -22.09 -22.71
CA TYR A 41 34.12 -22.73 -23.31
C TYR A 41 34.24 -22.59 -24.82
N PRO A 42 34.38 -23.67 -25.61
CA PRO A 42 34.45 -23.56 -27.06
C PRO A 42 33.05 -23.23 -27.62
N ILE A 43 32.93 -22.06 -28.25
CA ILE A 43 31.82 -21.70 -29.12
C ILE A 43 31.98 -22.54 -30.39
N ARG A 44 31.20 -23.62 -30.50
CA ARG A 44 31.13 -24.45 -31.71
C ARG A 44 30.20 -23.75 -32.70
N ALA A 45 30.77 -23.12 -33.72
CA ALA A 45 30.05 -22.70 -34.90
C ALA A 45 29.65 -23.95 -35.70
N ASP A 46 28.35 -24.21 -35.80
CA ASP A 46 27.81 -25.19 -36.73
C ASP A 46 27.08 -24.42 -37.84
N SER A 47 27.72 -24.38 -39.00
CA SER A 47 27.20 -23.83 -40.24
C SER A 47 26.76 -24.98 -41.13
N ASP A 48 25.50 -25.38 -41.01
CA ASP A 48 24.87 -26.33 -41.95
C ASP A 48 23.63 -25.65 -42.58
N VAL A 49 23.89 -24.78 -43.56
CA VAL A 49 22.87 -24.17 -44.40
C VAL A 49 22.50 -25.19 -45.49
N LYS A 50 21.52 -26.04 -45.18
CA LYS A 50 20.88 -26.89 -46.19
C LYS A 50 19.95 -26.04 -47.04
N HIS A 51 20.32 -25.88 -48.31
CA HIS A 51 19.47 -25.30 -49.34
C HIS A 51 18.26 -26.23 -49.60
N ALA A 52 17.19 -26.01 -48.85
CA ALA A 52 15.89 -26.62 -49.14
C ALA A 52 15.20 -25.78 -50.23
N HIS A 53 15.07 -26.36 -51.41
CA HIS A 53 14.21 -25.85 -52.48
C HIS A 53 12.75 -25.87 -51.99
N PHE A 54 12.30 -24.75 -51.41
CA PHE A 54 10.92 -24.55 -51.02
C PHE A 54 10.09 -24.29 -52.27
N SER A 55 9.40 -25.33 -52.70
CA SER A 55 8.40 -25.28 -53.76
C SER A 55 7.26 -24.39 -53.31
N LEU A 56 7.00 -23.35 -54.11
CA LEU A 56 5.92 -22.39 -53.93
C LEU A 56 4.56 -23.10 -54.10
N ARG A 57 4.04 -23.68 -53.01
CA ARG A 57 2.64 -24.04 -52.88
C ARG A 57 2.00 -23.09 -51.87
N ALA A 58 1.49 -21.99 -52.41
CA ALA A 58 0.55 -21.13 -51.71
C ALA A 58 -0.62 -21.98 -51.19
N SER A 59 -0.80 -22.00 -49.88
CA SER A 59 -2.00 -22.54 -49.23
C SER A 59 -2.37 -21.61 -48.09
N LEU A 60 -3.55 -21.00 -48.25
CA LEU A 60 -4.18 -20.02 -47.37
C LEU A 60 -4.31 -20.57 -45.94
N ALA A 61 -3.38 -20.24 -45.05
CA ALA A 61 -3.53 -20.49 -43.61
C ALA A 61 -2.70 -19.53 -42.74
N ALA A 62 -2.44 -18.31 -43.21
CA ALA A 62 -1.56 -17.34 -42.54
C ALA A 62 -2.26 -16.01 -42.20
N PHE A 63 -3.57 -16.01 -41.98
CA PHE A 63 -4.34 -14.80 -41.63
C PHE A 63 -4.95 -14.82 -40.22
N GLY A 64 -4.72 -15.88 -39.43
CA GLY A 64 -5.30 -16.03 -38.09
C GLY A 64 -4.40 -15.60 -36.91
N THR A 65 -3.08 -15.52 -37.10
CA THR A 65 -2.12 -15.30 -36.00
C THR A 65 -1.73 -13.84 -35.77
N ALA A 66 -2.05 -12.92 -36.68
CA ALA A 66 -1.74 -11.50 -36.52
C ALA A 66 -2.70 -10.75 -35.57
N LEU A 67 -3.88 -11.30 -35.26
CA LEU A 67 -4.90 -10.62 -34.45
C LEU A 67 -4.71 -10.80 -32.93
N ALA A 68 -3.86 -11.74 -32.49
CA ALA A 68 -3.66 -12.03 -31.07
C ALA A 68 -2.66 -11.09 -30.35
N LEU A 69 -1.78 -10.40 -31.08
CA LEU A 69 -0.79 -9.50 -30.48
C LEU A 69 -1.31 -8.09 -30.13
N LEU A 70 -2.49 -7.69 -30.65
CA LEU A 70 -3.07 -6.37 -30.37
C LEU A 70 -3.93 -6.32 -29.09
N ALA A 71 -4.20 -7.44 -28.43
CA ALA A 71 -5.09 -7.50 -27.26
C ALA A 71 -4.40 -7.27 -25.91
N LEU A 72 -3.06 -7.40 -25.83
CA LEU A 72 -2.29 -7.25 -24.59
C LEU A 72 -2.32 -5.83 -23.98
N PRO A 73 -2.26 -4.73 -24.75
CA PRO A 73 -2.29 -3.37 -24.19
C PRO A 73 -3.65 -3.03 -23.56
N ALA A 74 -4.76 -3.50 -24.15
CA ALA A 74 -6.11 -3.19 -23.72
C ALA A 74 -6.47 -3.86 -22.38
N ALA A 75 -6.03 -5.10 -22.18
CA ALA A 75 -6.24 -5.82 -20.92
C ALA A 75 -5.49 -5.15 -19.75
N LEU A 76 -4.26 -4.67 -20.00
CA LEU A 76 -3.47 -3.97 -18.99
C LEU A 76 -4.08 -2.60 -18.63
N ALA A 77 -4.58 -1.85 -19.62
CA ALA A 77 -5.25 -0.58 -19.39
C ALA A 77 -6.56 -0.75 -18.58
N ALA A 78 -7.43 -1.68 -18.98
CA ALA A 78 -8.67 -1.98 -18.28
C ALA A 78 -8.43 -2.48 -16.83
N GLN A 79 -7.35 -3.23 -16.62
CA GLN A 79 -6.91 -3.66 -15.29
C GLN A 79 -6.54 -2.45 -14.41
N GLN A 80 -5.85 -1.46 -14.96
CA GLN A 80 -5.48 -0.24 -14.22
C GLN A 80 -6.67 0.72 -13.98
N ASP A 81 -7.70 0.68 -14.81
CA ASP A 81 -8.95 1.45 -14.59
C ASP A 81 -9.72 0.95 -13.38
N GLY A 82 -9.82 -0.37 -13.17
CA GLY A 82 -10.49 -0.92 -11.99
C GLY A 82 -9.77 -0.56 -10.67
N ALA A 83 -8.43 -0.54 -10.67
CA ALA A 83 -7.65 -0.10 -9.51
C ALA A 83 -7.87 1.39 -9.19
N LYS A 84 -7.95 2.23 -10.23
CA LYS A 84 -8.28 3.66 -10.11
C LYS A 84 -9.64 3.86 -9.46
N GLY A 85 -10.68 3.19 -9.96
CA GLY A 85 -12.05 3.39 -9.51
C GLY A 85 -12.25 3.09 -8.01
N VAL A 86 -11.51 2.13 -7.45
CA VAL A 86 -11.56 1.86 -5.99
C VAL A 86 -11.01 3.01 -5.17
N VAL A 87 -9.94 3.65 -5.65
CA VAL A 87 -9.33 4.82 -4.98
C VAL A 87 -10.23 6.05 -5.13
N GLU A 88 -10.81 6.27 -6.31
CA GLU A 88 -11.77 7.37 -6.54
C GLU A 88 -12.99 7.24 -5.62
N ALA A 89 -13.59 6.05 -5.53
CA ALA A 89 -14.73 5.80 -4.66
C ALA A 89 -14.40 5.95 -3.16
N LEU A 90 -13.13 5.74 -2.77
CA LEU A 90 -12.67 6.06 -1.42
C LEU A 90 -12.58 7.57 -1.23
N HIS A 91 -11.91 8.29 -2.14
CA HIS A 91 -11.75 9.74 -2.09
C HIS A 91 -13.08 10.49 -2.06
N GLU A 92 -14.07 10.06 -2.83
CA GLU A 92 -15.42 10.60 -2.80
C GLU A 92 -16.05 10.52 -1.40
N THR A 93 -15.95 9.36 -0.76
CA THR A 93 -16.51 9.16 0.58
C THR A 93 -15.76 10.01 1.62
N LEU A 94 -14.43 10.10 1.52
CA LEU A 94 -13.63 10.94 2.42
C LEU A 94 -13.96 12.41 2.27
N LEU A 95 -14.08 12.89 1.02
CA LEU A 95 -14.44 14.27 0.73
C LEU A 95 -15.85 14.61 1.21
N GLU A 96 -16.81 13.69 1.08
CA GLU A 96 -18.15 13.85 1.66
C GLU A 96 -18.07 14.04 3.18
N GLY A 97 -17.32 13.18 3.88
CA GLY A 97 -17.15 13.28 5.33
C GLY A 97 -16.45 14.56 5.78
N MET A 98 -15.48 15.05 5.00
CA MET A 98 -14.82 16.34 5.24
C MET A 98 -15.78 17.51 5.09
N LYS A 99 -16.56 17.54 4.00
CA LYS A 99 -17.55 18.62 3.75
C LYS A 99 -18.65 18.68 4.80
N ARG A 100 -19.02 17.53 5.37
CA ARG A 100 -20.02 17.39 6.43
C ARG A 100 -19.41 17.28 7.82
N ALA A 101 -18.13 17.65 7.98
CA ALA A 101 -17.41 17.35 9.21
C ALA A 101 -18.01 18.02 10.45
N GLU A 102 -18.56 19.22 10.29
CA GLU A 102 -19.19 19.95 11.40
C GLU A 102 -20.51 19.30 11.86
N GLU A 103 -21.31 18.81 10.92
CA GLU A 103 -22.56 18.07 11.19
C GLU A 103 -22.27 16.70 11.81
N LEU A 104 -21.38 15.94 11.16
CA LEU A 104 -21.16 14.53 11.49
C LEU A 104 -20.32 14.35 12.75
N LYS A 105 -19.48 15.33 13.10
CA LYS A 105 -18.42 15.18 14.10
C LYS A 105 -17.59 13.90 13.85
N VAL A 106 -16.77 13.46 14.80
CA VAL A 106 -15.91 12.27 14.56
C VAL A 106 -16.74 10.99 14.43
N SER A 107 -17.81 10.86 15.23
CA SER A 107 -18.64 9.65 15.28
C SER A 107 -19.46 9.42 14.02
N GLY A 108 -20.04 10.50 13.46
CA GLY A 108 -20.77 10.43 12.19
C GLY A 108 -19.82 10.13 11.02
N ARG A 109 -18.62 10.74 10.99
CA ARG A 109 -17.60 10.41 9.97
C ARG A 109 -17.12 8.97 10.11
N PHE A 110 -16.90 8.47 11.32
CA PHE A 110 -16.58 7.06 11.55
C PHE A 110 -17.64 6.15 10.94
N THR A 111 -18.92 6.45 11.20
CA THR A 111 -20.06 5.69 10.68
C THR A 111 -20.13 5.75 9.15
N LEU A 112 -19.88 6.91 8.55
CA LEU A 112 -19.81 7.09 7.10
C LEU A 112 -18.63 6.33 6.46
N PHE A 113 -17.45 6.39 7.08
CA PHE A 113 -16.23 5.83 6.52
C PHE A 113 -16.13 4.32 6.68
N LYS A 114 -16.67 3.74 7.76
CA LYS A 114 -16.59 2.30 8.05
C LYS A 114 -16.95 1.41 6.85
N PRO A 115 -18.15 1.54 6.24
CA PRO A 115 -18.52 0.74 5.06
C PRO A 115 -17.64 1.03 3.83
N ALA A 116 -17.01 2.21 3.78
CA ALA A 116 -16.01 2.49 2.75
C ALA A 116 -14.71 1.74 2.97
N ILE A 117 -14.14 1.83 4.16
CA ILE A 117 -12.93 1.10 4.51
C ILE A 117 -13.12 -0.41 4.28
N GLU A 118 -14.22 -0.99 4.77
CA GLU A 118 -14.50 -2.42 4.63
C GLU A 118 -14.62 -2.90 3.18
N ARG A 119 -15.20 -2.07 2.30
CA ARG A 119 -15.38 -2.44 0.88
C ARG A 119 -14.12 -2.23 0.05
N ARG A 120 -13.36 -1.16 0.32
CA ARG A 120 -12.27 -0.72 -0.56
C ARG A 120 -10.91 -1.28 -0.13
N PHE A 121 -10.72 -1.60 1.14
CA PHE A 121 -9.47 -2.19 1.64
C PHE A 121 -9.61 -3.70 1.87
N ASN A 122 -8.53 -4.45 1.66
CA ASN A 122 -8.48 -5.84 2.08
C ASN A 122 -8.01 -5.91 3.55
N MET A 123 -8.92 -5.61 4.47
CA MET A 123 -8.59 -5.51 5.90
C MET A 123 -7.98 -6.79 6.46
N ARG A 124 -8.46 -7.97 6.05
CA ARG A 124 -7.89 -9.25 6.48
C ARG A 124 -6.42 -9.39 6.06
N LEU A 125 -6.09 -9.11 4.80
CA LEU A 125 -4.71 -9.19 4.32
C LEU A 125 -3.82 -8.15 5.02
N MET A 126 -4.31 -6.92 5.14
CA MET A 126 -3.58 -5.83 5.80
C MET A 126 -3.27 -6.16 7.26
N THR A 127 -4.26 -6.66 8.01
CA THR A 127 -4.08 -7.13 9.39
C THR A 127 -3.06 -8.27 9.47
N ALA A 128 -3.12 -9.24 8.55
CA ALA A 128 -2.16 -10.34 8.50
C ALA A 128 -0.71 -9.86 8.27
N ILE A 129 -0.52 -8.89 7.36
CA ILE A 129 0.80 -8.30 7.10
C ILE A 129 1.30 -7.54 8.33
N ALA A 130 0.45 -6.72 8.95
CA ALA A 130 0.80 -5.91 10.11
C ALA A 130 1.11 -6.76 11.37
N SER A 131 0.46 -7.91 11.53
CA SER A 131 0.67 -8.81 12.67
C SER A 131 1.72 -9.91 12.44
N GLY A 132 2.17 -10.09 11.19
CA GLY A 132 3.33 -10.90 10.84
C GLY A 132 3.23 -12.36 11.32
N LYS A 133 4.25 -12.83 12.05
CA LYS A 133 4.32 -14.25 12.50
C LYS A 133 3.15 -14.62 13.42
N HIS A 134 2.63 -13.68 14.20
CA HIS A 134 1.55 -13.94 15.16
C HIS A 134 0.23 -14.25 14.44
N TRP A 135 0.01 -13.71 13.24
CA TRP A 135 -1.13 -14.10 12.40
C TRP A 135 -1.14 -15.59 12.06
N ARG A 136 0.04 -16.15 11.75
CA ARG A 136 0.17 -17.54 11.30
C ARG A 136 -0.22 -18.54 12.37
N THR A 137 0.05 -18.22 13.64
CA THR A 137 -0.22 -19.08 14.79
C THR A 137 -1.57 -18.79 15.45
N ALA A 138 -2.20 -17.66 15.12
CA ALA A 138 -3.52 -17.30 15.65
C ALA A 138 -4.63 -18.24 15.14
N SER A 139 -5.58 -18.56 16.01
CA SER A 139 -6.85 -19.19 15.70
C SER A 139 -7.71 -18.30 14.78
N GLU A 140 -8.72 -18.87 14.12
CA GLU A 140 -9.63 -18.06 13.30
C GLU A 140 -10.45 -17.05 14.11
N ASP A 141 -10.73 -17.34 15.38
CA ASP A 141 -11.42 -16.41 16.28
C ASP A 141 -10.53 -15.21 16.62
N GLU A 142 -9.28 -15.44 16.98
CA GLU A 142 -8.29 -14.38 17.20
C GLU A 142 -8.07 -13.54 15.94
N ARG A 143 -7.96 -14.19 14.77
CA ARG A 143 -7.85 -13.50 13.48
C ARG A 143 -9.06 -12.62 13.21
N ARG A 144 -10.27 -13.11 13.47
CA ARG A 144 -11.51 -12.33 13.30
C ARG A 144 -11.53 -11.12 14.22
N HIS A 145 -11.25 -11.31 15.52
CA HIS A 145 -11.24 -10.21 16.49
C HIS A 145 -10.17 -9.16 16.15
N LEU A 146 -8.99 -9.60 15.72
CA LEU A 146 -7.94 -8.67 15.30
C LEU A 146 -8.30 -7.90 14.04
N VAL A 147 -8.93 -8.55 13.05
CA VAL A 147 -9.40 -7.85 11.84
C VAL A 147 -10.46 -6.82 12.17
N ASP A 148 -11.42 -7.12 13.05
CA ASP A 148 -12.42 -6.15 13.48
C ASP A 148 -11.77 -4.95 14.21
N ALA A 149 -10.90 -5.22 15.19
CA ALA A 149 -10.19 -4.18 15.93
C ALA A 149 -9.32 -3.30 15.02
N PHE A 150 -8.59 -3.91 14.07
CA PHE A 150 -7.80 -3.18 13.08
C PHE A 150 -8.68 -2.35 12.14
N THR A 151 -9.82 -2.88 11.73
CA THR A 151 -10.78 -2.15 10.87
C THR A 151 -11.36 -0.93 11.58
N ARG A 152 -11.77 -1.09 12.83
CA ARG A 152 -12.23 0.02 13.69
C ARG A 152 -11.12 1.06 13.88
N PHE A 153 -9.91 0.62 14.20
CA PHE A 153 -8.76 1.50 14.38
C PHE A 153 -8.42 2.31 13.11
N SER A 154 -8.37 1.66 11.95
CA SER A 154 -8.16 2.35 10.67
C SER A 154 -9.28 3.35 10.40
N THR A 155 -10.54 2.96 10.61
CA THR A 155 -11.70 3.85 10.39
C THR A 155 -11.64 5.07 11.30
N GLY A 156 -11.37 4.90 12.59
CA GLY A 156 -11.20 6.00 13.54
C GLY A 156 -10.05 6.93 13.16
N THR A 157 -8.93 6.36 12.72
CA THR A 157 -7.79 7.14 12.22
C THR A 157 -8.17 8.01 11.03
N TYR A 158 -8.91 7.48 10.06
CA TYR A 158 -9.41 8.26 8.92
C TYR A 158 -10.42 9.34 9.36
N ALA A 159 -11.37 9.01 10.25
CA ALA A 159 -12.36 9.95 10.76
C ALA A 159 -11.73 11.14 11.53
N ALA A 160 -10.61 10.89 12.20
CA ALA A 160 -9.82 11.91 12.89
C ALA A 160 -8.97 12.75 11.94
N ARG A 161 -8.34 12.14 10.92
CA ARG A 161 -7.46 12.82 9.96
C ARG A 161 -8.23 13.69 8.97
N PHE A 162 -9.40 13.24 8.51
CA PHE A 162 -10.23 13.94 7.54
C PHE A 162 -11.37 14.69 8.26
N SER A 163 -10.99 15.66 9.09
CA SER A 163 -11.85 16.29 10.11
C SER A 163 -12.40 17.67 9.74
N SER A 164 -12.02 18.23 8.61
CA SER A 164 -12.51 19.52 8.12
C SER A 164 -12.37 19.60 6.61
N TRP A 165 -13.04 20.59 6.00
CA TRP A 165 -12.87 20.93 4.59
C TRP A 165 -12.75 22.44 4.43
N SER A 166 -11.68 22.88 3.77
CA SER A 166 -11.38 24.28 3.46
C SER A 166 -11.25 24.54 1.95
N GLY A 167 -11.51 23.52 1.13
CA GLY A 167 -11.38 23.57 -0.34
C GLY A 167 -10.41 22.51 -0.88
N GLU A 168 -9.99 21.56 -0.05
CA GLU A 168 -9.11 20.48 -0.46
C GLU A 168 -9.77 19.61 -1.54
N SER A 169 -8.95 19.03 -2.40
CA SER A 169 -9.37 18.06 -3.41
C SER A 169 -8.39 16.91 -3.51
N PHE A 170 -8.89 15.75 -3.88
CA PHE A 170 -8.09 14.58 -4.21
C PHE A 170 -7.90 14.52 -5.73
N GLU A 171 -6.68 14.24 -6.16
CA GLU A 171 -6.34 14.08 -7.57
C GLU A 171 -5.51 12.82 -7.76
N ILE A 172 -5.98 11.90 -8.60
CA ILE A 172 -5.17 10.79 -9.08
C ILE A 172 -4.29 11.30 -10.22
N VAL A 173 -2.98 11.23 -10.01
CA VAL A 173 -1.98 11.80 -10.93
C VAL A 173 -1.37 10.75 -11.86
N GLY A 174 -1.48 9.46 -11.51
CA GLY A 174 -0.87 8.40 -12.30
C GLY A 174 -1.19 7.01 -11.79
N ARG A 175 -0.89 6.02 -12.64
CA ARG A 175 -1.04 4.60 -12.33
C ARG A 175 0.10 3.83 -12.97
N ARG A 176 0.64 2.85 -12.26
CA ARG A 176 1.76 2.05 -12.76
C ARG A 176 1.73 0.64 -12.19
N PRO A 177 2.26 -0.37 -12.90
CA PRO A 177 2.42 -1.70 -12.33
C PRO A 177 3.27 -1.65 -11.05
N GLY A 178 2.88 -2.45 -10.06
CA GLY A 178 3.66 -2.70 -8.85
C GLY A 178 4.04 -4.19 -8.73
N PRO A 179 4.83 -4.54 -7.70
CA PRO A 179 5.22 -5.94 -7.45
C PRO A 179 4.01 -6.85 -7.20
N GLY A 180 4.13 -8.14 -7.51
CA GLY A 180 3.14 -9.15 -7.09
C GLY A 180 1.74 -8.96 -7.67
N SER A 181 1.64 -8.55 -8.95
CA SER A 181 0.36 -8.26 -9.63
C SER A 181 -0.46 -7.16 -8.97
N THR A 182 0.23 -6.17 -8.39
CA THR A 182 -0.39 -4.95 -7.86
C THR A 182 -0.39 -3.84 -8.91
N VAL A 183 -1.27 -2.86 -8.71
CA VAL A 183 -1.25 -1.57 -9.40
C VAL A 183 -1.01 -0.50 -8.34
N ILE A 184 -0.03 0.36 -8.56
CA ILE A 184 0.20 1.55 -7.75
C ILE A 184 -0.62 2.68 -8.36
N VAL A 185 -1.50 3.28 -7.57
CA VAL A 185 -2.30 4.45 -7.95
C VAL A 185 -1.73 5.65 -7.21
N ASP A 186 -1.06 6.53 -7.93
CA ASP A 186 -0.44 7.73 -7.38
C ASP A 186 -1.49 8.84 -7.29
N ALA A 187 -1.60 9.46 -6.12
CA ALA A 187 -2.55 10.50 -5.83
C ALA A 187 -1.90 11.66 -5.06
N ARG A 188 -2.57 12.81 -5.06
CA ARG A 188 -2.22 13.94 -4.23
C ARG A 188 -3.46 14.58 -3.62
N ILE A 189 -3.29 15.11 -2.42
CA ILE A 189 -4.28 15.97 -1.75
C ILE A 189 -3.83 17.41 -1.98
N ARG A 190 -4.59 18.17 -2.76
CA ARG A 190 -4.36 19.61 -2.93
C ARG A 190 -4.94 20.34 -1.73
N ARG A 191 -4.14 21.18 -1.10
CA ARG A 191 -4.54 22.07 -0.01
C ARG A 191 -4.82 23.47 -0.57
N THR A 192 -5.67 24.22 0.11
CA THR A 192 -5.88 25.64 -0.17
C THR A 192 -4.77 26.49 0.45
N GLY A 193 -4.52 27.68 -0.10
CA GLY A 193 -3.59 28.64 0.51
C GLY A 193 -2.13 28.56 0.04
N GLY A 194 -1.83 27.76 -1.00
CA GLY A 194 -0.50 27.72 -1.62
C GLY A 194 0.48 26.71 -1.01
N ASP A 195 0.03 25.92 -0.03
CA ASP A 195 0.82 24.80 0.51
C ASP A 195 1.10 23.72 -0.54
N ASP A 196 2.23 23.04 -0.37
CA ASP A 196 2.59 21.90 -1.20
C ASP A 196 1.54 20.77 -1.09
N PRO A 197 1.13 20.15 -2.22
CA PRO A 197 0.23 19.00 -2.19
C PRO A 197 0.82 17.83 -1.40
N VAL A 198 -0.02 17.12 -0.65
CA VAL A 198 0.39 15.89 0.03
C VAL A 198 0.33 14.74 -0.97
N ALA A 199 1.49 14.20 -1.33
CA ALA A 199 1.58 13.02 -2.20
C ALA A 199 1.35 11.73 -1.40
N LEU A 200 0.60 10.79 -1.99
CA LEU A 200 0.40 9.45 -1.47
C LEU A 200 0.17 8.47 -2.61
N SER A 201 0.51 7.21 -2.42
CA SER A 201 0.24 6.15 -3.39
C SER A 201 -0.52 5.01 -2.76
N TYR A 202 -1.49 4.45 -3.47
CA TYR A 202 -2.23 3.28 -3.04
C TYR A 202 -1.69 2.04 -3.74
N VAL A 203 -1.35 1.00 -2.97
CA VAL A 203 -1.06 -0.32 -3.53
C VAL A 203 -2.36 -1.08 -3.63
N VAL A 204 -2.81 -1.38 -4.85
CA VAL A 204 -4.11 -2.00 -5.12
C VAL A 204 -3.90 -3.35 -5.77
N ARG A 205 -4.66 -4.36 -5.35
CA ARG A 205 -4.61 -5.71 -5.91
C ARG A 205 -6.00 -6.22 -6.24
N ARG A 206 -6.11 -6.99 -7.32
CA ARG A 206 -7.33 -7.69 -7.70
C ARG A 206 -7.43 -9.05 -6.98
N PHE A 207 -8.58 -9.32 -6.37
CA PHE A 207 -8.97 -10.58 -5.74
C PHE A 207 -10.29 -11.06 -6.36
N GLY A 208 -10.21 -12.05 -7.25
CA GLY A 208 -11.34 -12.41 -8.11
C GLY A 208 -11.72 -11.22 -8.98
N ASP A 209 -12.97 -10.75 -8.87
CA ASP A 209 -13.45 -9.58 -9.61
C ASP A 209 -13.41 -8.27 -8.82
N ARG A 210 -12.83 -8.28 -7.61
CA ARG A 210 -12.78 -7.11 -6.74
C ARG A 210 -11.37 -6.55 -6.65
N TRP A 211 -11.25 -5.26 -6.93
CA TRP A 211 -10.07 -4.48 -6.60
C TRP A 211 -10.13 -4.05 -5.14
N GLN A 212 -9.01 -4.17 -4.44
CA GLN A 212 -8.90 -3.76 -3.04
C GLN A 212 -7.54 -3.12 -2.79
N ILE A 213 -7.54 -2.05 -2.01
CA ILE A 213 -6.33 -1.43 -1.48
C ILE A 213 -5.72 -2.38 -0.45
N VAL A 214 -4.43 -2.62 -0.57
CA VAL A 214 -3.67 -3.53 0.30
C VAL A 214 -2.54 -2.83 1.04
N ASP A 215 -2.21 -1.58 0.69
CA ASP A 215 -1.28 -0.72 1.42
C ASP A 215 -1.44 0.75 0.97
N VAL A 216 -0.96 1.67 1.80
CA VAL A 216 -0.84 3.10 1.48
C VAL A 216 0.62 3.50 1.68
N LEU A 217 1.18 4.17 0.68
CA LEU A 217 2.54 4.69 0.70
C LEU A 217 2.50 6.19 0.95
N LEU A 218 3.18 6.65 1.99
CA LEU A 218 3.30 8.05 2.39
C LEU A 218 4.75 8.52 2.24
N ASP A 219 5.00 9.83 2.30
CA ASP A 219 6.35 10.44 2.34
C ASP A 219 7.32 9.91 1.28
N GLY A 220 6.84 9.76 0.04
CA GLY A 220 7.68 9.32 -1.07
C GLY A 220 7.92 7.81 -1.17
N GLY A 221 7.15 6.98 -0.45
CA GLY A 221 7.14 5.53 -0.65
C GLY A 221 7.13 4.68 0.63
N ILE A 222 7.03 5.29 1.80
CA ILE A 222 7.00 4.60 3.08
C ILE A 222 5.65 3.90 3.26
N SER A 223 5.67 2.58 3.38
CA SER A 223 4.49 1.74 3.64
C SER A 223 3.88 2.00 5.01
N GLU A 224 2.60 2.36 5.05
CA GLU A 224 1.84 2.49 6.30
C GLU A 224 1.78 1.13 7.02
N LEU A 225 1.63 0.02 6.29
CA LEU A 225 1.66 -1.31 6.90
C LEU A 225 3.01 -1.67 7.53
N ALA A 226 4.13 -1.27 6.91
CA ALA A 226 5.44 -1.50 7.49
C ALA A 226 5.61 -0.72 8.80
N VAL A 227 5.14 0.52 8.85
CA VAL A 227 5.11 1.34 10.07
C VAL A 227 4.25 0.67 11.14
N LYS A 228 3.02 0.25 10.80
CA LYS A 228 2.13 -0.44 11.75
C LYS A 228 2.70 -1.75 12.26
N ARG A 229 3.36 -2.52 11.40
CA ARG A 229 4.06 -3.74 11.82
C ARG A 229 5.16 -3.46 12.84
N SER A 230 5.91 -2.37 12.66
CA SER A 230 6.92 -1.93 13.64
C SER A 230 6.25 -1.53 14.96
N GLU A 231 5.22 -0.68 14.92
CA GLU A 231 4.47 -0.23 16.09
C GLU A 231 3.84 -1.40 16.90
N PHE A 232 3.33 -2.42 16.21
CA PHE A 232 2.63 -3.54 16.85
C PHE A 232 3.58 -4.61 17.37
N SER A 233 4.83 -4.62 16.92
CA SER A 233 5.77 -5.72 17.19
C SER A 233 6.02 -5.94 18.69
N SER A 234 6.14 -4.87 19.48
CA SER A 234 6.37 -4.97 20.93
C SER A 234 5.14 -5.50 21.67
N ILE A 235 3.95 -5.00 21.32
CA ILE A 235 2.68 -5.45 21.93
C ILE A 235 2.45 -6.92 21.60
N LEU A 236 2.63 -7.32 20.35
CA LEU A 236 2.47 -8.72 19.93
C LEU A 236 3.49 -9.65 20.59
N ALA A 237 4.71 -9.19 20.84
CA ALA A 237 5.73 -9.97 21.53
C ALA A 237 5.44 -10.16 23.02
N GLY A 238 4.89 -9.14 23.68
CA GLY A 238 4.61 -9.18 25.12
C GLY A 238 3.22 -9.72 25.49
N GLU A 239 2.20 -9.33 24.74
CA GLU A 239 0.79 -9.53 25.10
C GLU A 239 -0.01 -10.33 24.04
N GLY A 240 0.63 -10.71 22.93
CA GLY A 240 0.01 -11.50 21.87
C GLY A 240 -1.10 -10.76 21.12
N ILE A 241 -1.96 -11.54 20.45
CA ILE A 241 -3.06 -10.99 19.64
C ILE A 241 -4.07 -10.25 20.51
N ASP A 242 -4.42 -10.80 21.67
CA ASP A 242 -5.38 -10.20 22.60
C ASP A 242 -4.91 -8.83 23.10
N GLY A 243 -3.61 -8.68 23.42
CA GLY A 243 -3.04 -7.38 23.78
C GLY A 243 -3.15 -6.36 22.65
N LEU A 244 -2.86 -6.78 21.42
CA LEU A 244 -3.01 -5.89 20.26
C LEU A 244 -4.48 -5.49 20.04
N VAL A 245 -5.42 -6.44 20.14
CA VAL A 245 -6.87 -6.17 20.04
C VAL A 245 -7.27 -5.11 21.08
N LYS A 246 -6.90 -5.29 22.35
CA LYS A 246 -7.20 -4.34 23.42
C LYS A 246 -6.61 -2.96 23.13
N SER A 247 -5.35 -2.90 22.68
CA SER A 247 -4.68 -1.64 22.36
C SER A 247 -5.37 -0.88 21.22
N LEU A 248 -5.73 -1.58 20.13
CA LEU A 248 -6.40 -0.98 18.98
C LEU A 248 -7.80 -0.48 19.33
N THR A 249 -8.55 -1.24 20.12
CA THR A 249 -9.87 -0.84 20.62
C THR A 249 -9.76 0.42 21.48
N ALA A 250 -8.87 0.43 22.48
CA ALA A 250 -8.69 1.58 23.35
C ALA A 250 -8.28 2.86 22.58
N ARG A 251 -7.38 2.74 21.59
CA ARG A 251 -6.99 3.86 20.72
C ARG A 251 -8.18 4.38 19.90
N THR A 252 -9.03 3.47 19.41
CA THR A 252 -10.22 3.85 18.65
C THR A 252 -11.23 4.57 19.54
N ASP A 253 -11.51 4.04 20.72
CA ASP A 253 -12.47 4.63 21.65
C ASP A 253 -12.00 6.01 22.12
N ALA A 254 -10.69 6.19 22.33
CA ALA A 254 -10.10 7.50 22.64
C ALA A 254 -10.29 8.52 21.51
N VAL A 255 -10.21 8.09 20.24
CA VAL A 255 -10.50 8.97 19.09
C VAL A 255 -11.97 9.36 19.07
N LEU A 256 -12.87 8.40 19.28
CA LEU A 256 -14.31 8.64 19.24
C LEU A 256 -14.78 9.52 20.41
N ALA A 257 -14.16 9.40 21.58
CA ALA A 257 -14.48 10.22 22.74
C ALA A 257 -14.02 11.68 22.59
N LYS A 258 -12.90 11.95 21.91
CA LYS A 258 -12.35 13.31 21.74
C LYS A 258 -13.13 14.19 20.77
N GLY A 259 -13.97 13.60 19.92
CA GLY A 259 -14.78 14.34 18.95
C GLY A 259 -16.28 14.13 19.11
N ALA A 260 -16.70 13.59 20.27
CA ALA A 260 -18.09 13.59 20.71
C ALA A 260 -18.49 14.95 21.27
#